data_AF-A0A9D6WNK4-F1
#
_entry.id   AF-A0A9D6WNK4-F1
#
_cell.length_a   1.000
_cell.length_b   1.000
_cell.length_c   1.000
_cell.angle_alpha   90.00
_cell.angle_beta   90.00
_cell.angle_gamma   90.00
#
_symmetry.space_group_name_H-M   'P 1'
#
loop_
_entity.id
_entity.type
_entity.pdbx_description
1 polymer ?
#
loop_
_entity_poly.entity_id
_entity_poly.type
_entity_poly.pdbx_seq_one_letter_code
_entity_poly.pdbx_strand_id
1 'polypeptide(L)'
;MFLAADKFFQELMGIRSCALTGHVGSGKTLGAIAIACELLRRQFVSGVWGNLNHSLPHSESLERSCIILDEASIVMDSRWSSVCFDLYGSFVRKYKGVYLYPSVHQVDKRARNLEVMRLVDIDTIPFLRTWVYRWESTSGAKGTFFLLRPQEYFDYYDHEFVPTSDGGTLEALCSMYPETVNEILESRSGKRLQRLMGYDTGSRSGGSRSVSGSVVSGLSERVERLEAELENVRMMVYGLTGNIESTSNGASQGEATAIERWRA
;
A
#
# COMPACT_ATOMS: atom_id res chain seq x y z
N MET A 1 -10.02 -16.00 20.86
CA MET A 1 -10.00 -17.44 20.51
C MET A 1 -10.99 -17.72 19.38
N PHE A 2 -10.66 -18.58 18.42
CA PHE A 2 -11.58 -18.96 17.34
C PHE A 2 -12.30 -20.28 17.63
N LEU A 3 -13.62 -20.34 17.36
CA LEU A 3 -14.40 -21.58 17.33
C LEU A 3 -14.92 -21.87 15.93
N ALA A 4 -14.98 -23.16 15.57
CA ALA A 4 -15.44 -23.65 14.26
C ALA A 4 -14.71 -23.03 13.05
N ALA A 5 -13.47 -22.57 13.25
CA ALA A 5 -12.69 -21.85 12.23
C ALA A 5 -11.74 -22.74 11.42
N ASP A 6 -11.67 -24.06 11.66
CA ASP A 6 -10.62 -24.89 11.05
C ASP A 6 -10.72 -24.95 9.52
N LYS A 7 -11.94 -25.05 8.98
CA LYS A 7 -12.15 -24.98 7.51
C LYS A 7 -11.73 -23.62 6.95
N PHE A 8 -12.02 -22.54 7.67
CA PHE A 8 -11.59 -21.19 7.27
C PHE A 8 -10.06 -21.10 7.22
N PHE A 9 -9.36 -21.57 8.26
CA PHE A 9 -7.90 -21.55 8.28
C PHE A 9 -7.29 -22.48 7.23
N GLN A 10 -7.91 -23.62 6.92
CA GLN A 10 -7.48 -24.49 5.82
C GLN A 10 -7.54 -23.75 4.47
N GLU A 11 -8.66 -23.09 4.18
CA GLU A 11 -8.83 -22.28 2.96
C GLU A 11 -7.86 -21.09 2.93
N LEU A 12 -7.71 -20.36 4.04
CA LEU A 12 -6.76 -19.26 4.17
C LEU A 12 -5.33 -19.71 3.90
N MET A 13 -4.94 -20.90 4.37
CA MET A 13 -3.59 -21.42 4.15
C MET A 13 -3.38 -21.97 2.73
N GLY A 14 -4.45 -22.35 2.03
CA GLY A 14 -4.41 -22.68 0.61
C GLY A 14 -4.30 -21.44 -0.28
N ILE A 15 -5.13 -20.43 -0.02
CA ILE A 15 -5.27 -19.22 -0.84
C ILE A 15 -4.24 -18.14 -0.49
N ARG A 16 -3.89 -18.01 0.79
CA ARG A 16 -2.92 -17.05 1.36
C ARG A 16 -3.28 -15.56 1.21
N SER A 17 -4.53 -15.26 0.88
CA SER A 17 -5.01 -13.91 0.56
C SER A 17 -6.44 -13.77 1.07
N CYS A 18 -6.69 -12.85 1.99
CA CYS A 18 -7.99 -12.68 2.63
C CYS A 18 -8.38 -11.21 2.78
N ALA A 19 -9.50 -10.82 2.20
CA ALA A 19 -10.07 -9.49 2.37
C ALA A 19 -11.09 -9.50 3.52
N LEU A 20 -10.94 -8.54 4.45
CA LEU A 20 -11.91 -8.35 5.53
C LEU A 20 -12.79 -7.16 5.17
N THR A 21 -14.08 -7.42 4.93
CA THR A 21 -15.03 -6.45 4.37
C THR A 21 -16.10 -6.06 5.39
N GLY A 22 -16.72 -4.90 5.18
CA GLY A 22 -17.82 -4.39 6.00
C GLY A 22 -17.74 -2.88 6.23
N HIS A 23 -18.73 -2.35 6.92
CA HIS A 23 -18.88 -0.91 7.19
C HIS A 23 -17.78 -0.36 8.12
N VAL A 24 -17.71 0.96 8.26
CA VAL A 24 -16.89 1.61 9.29
C VAL A 24 -17.31 1.10 10.67
N GLY A 25 -16.35 0.84 11.57
CA GLY A 25 -16.63 0.30 12.90
C GLY A 25 -17.02 -1.19 12.95
N SER A 26 -16.98 -1.92 11.83
CA SER A 26 -17.30 -3.36 11.82
C SER A 26 -16.19 -4.26 12.42
N GLY A 27 -15.09 -3.70 12.91
CA GLY A 27 -13.99 -4.45 13.51
C GLY A 27 -13.13 -5.22 12.51
N LYS A 28 -12.90 -4.67 11.31
CA LYS A 28 -12.09 -5.31 10.25
C LYS A 28 -10.63 -5.46 10.68
N THR A 29 -9.99 -4.36 11.09
CA THR A 29 -8.62 -4.34 11.60
C THR A 29 -8.46 -5.30 12.78
N LEU A 30 -9.38 -5.26 13.75
CA LEU A 30 -9.40 -6.21 14.86
C LEU A 30 -9.52 -7.67 14.39
N GLY A 31 -10.41 -7.95 13.44
CA GLY A 31 -10.54 -9.28 12.85
C GLY A 31 -9.24 -9.75 12.20
N ALA A 32 -8.52 -8.86 11.50
CA ALA A 32 -7.24 -9.17 10.87
C ALA A 32 -6.17 -9.47 11.93
N ILE A 33 -6.08 -8.65 12.98
CA ILE A 33 -5.20 -8.86 14.14
C ILE A 33 -5.50 -10.18 14.82
N ALA A 34 -6.76 -10.49 15.08
CA ALA A 34 -7.16 -11.74 15.71
C ALA A 34 -6.74 -12.95 14.87
N ILE A 35 -6.95 -12.90 13.55
CA ILE A 35 -6.51 -13.94 12.61
C ILE A 35 -4.98 -14.06 12.67
N ALA A 36 -4.23 -12.97 12.64
CA ALA A 36 -2.77 -12.97 12.72
C ALA A 36 -2.25 -13.61 14.02
N CYS A 37 -2.85 -13.28 15.17
CA CYS A 37 -2.54 -13.93 16.45
C CYS A 37 -2.76 -15.44 16.39
N GLU A 38 -3.85 -15.89 15.76
CA GLU A 38 -4.16 -17.31 15.64
C GLU A 38 -3.20 -18.02 14.68
N LEU A 39 -2.78 -17.38 13.59
CA LEU A 39 -1.74 -17.89 12.68
C LEU A 39 -0.40 -18.06 13.40
N LEU A 40 0.00 -17.08 14.22
CA LEU A 40 1.20 -17.15 15.06
C LEU A 40 1.10 -18.30 16.07
N ARG A 41 -0.02 -18.38 16.78
CA ARG A 41 -0.29 -19.43 17.79
C ARG A 41 -0.25 -20.84 17.20
N ARG A 42 -0.74 -21.01 15.97
CA ARG A 42 -0.69 -22.28 15.22
C ARG A 42 0.65 -22.51 14.51
N GLN A 43 1.62 -21.60 14.65
CA GLN A 43 2.94 -21.64 14.00
C GLN A 43 2.88 -21.70 12.46
N PHE A 44 1.80 -21.20 11.88
CA PHE A 44 1.66 -21.07 10.44
C PHE A 44 2.50 -19.93 9.88
N VAL A 45 2.70 -18.88 10.69
CA VAL A 45 3.56 -17.74 10.40
C VAL A 45 4.56 -17.51 11.52
N SER A 46 5.70 -16.89 11.22
CA SER A 46 6.79 -16.56 12.18
C SER A 46 6.70 -15.12 12.70
N GLY A 47 6.01 -14.23 12.00
CA GLY A 47 5.82 -12.85 12.44
C GLY A 47 4.75 -12.12 11.65
N VAL A 48 4.53 -10.88 12.03
CA VAL A 48 3.54 -9.98 11.45
C VAL A 48 4.23 -8.74 10.89
N TRP A 49 3.80 -8.37 9.69
CA TRP A 49 4.10 -7.11 9.03
C TRP A 49 2.79 -6.36 8.87
N GLY A 50 2.84 -5.04 8.90
CA GLY A 50 1.69 -4.26 8.51
C GLY A 50 1.97 -2.78 8.40
N ASN A 51 1.06 -2.08 7.74
CA ASN A 51 1.06 -0.63 7.65
C ASN A 51 0.31 0.02 8.82
N LEU A 52 0.31 -0.63 9.97
CA LEU A 52 -0.34 -0.18 11.20
C LEU A 52 0.58 -0.46 12.38
N ASN A 53 0.51 0.35 13.43
CA ASN A 53 1.28 0.10 14.64
C ASN A 53 0.67 -1.07 15.40
N HIS A 54 1.44 -2.13 15.63
CA HIS A 54 1.00 -3.31 16.38
C HIS A 54 2.08 -3.82 17.34
N SER A 55 1.66 -4.54 18.39
CA SER A 55 2.56 -5.17 19.37
C SER A 55 2.83 -6.65 19.09
N LEU A 56 2.31 -7.20 17.98
CA LEU A 56 2.56 -8.58 17.58
C LEU A 56 4.02 -8.82 17.19
N PRO A 57 4.56 -10.05 17.38
CA PRO A 57 5.92 -10.39 16.98
C PRO A 57 6.21 -10.02 15.53
N HIS A 58 7.23 -9.19 15.33
CA HIS A 58 7.72 -8.82 14.01
C HIS A 58 8.74 -9.85 13.50
N SER A 59 8.74 -10.12 12.20
CA SER A 59 9.72 -11.00 11.54
C SER A 59 10.60 -10.14 10.65
N GLU A 60 11.91 -10.30 10.72
CA GLU A 60 12.86 -9.59 9.83
C GLU A 60 12.71 -9.99 8.36
N SER A 61 12.09 -11.13 8.09
CA SER A 61 11.82 -11.64 6.74
C SER A 61 10.32 -11.66 6.43
N LEU A 62 9.96 -11.44 5.17
CA LEU A 62 8.59 -11.69 4.67
C LEU A 62 8.25 -13.18 4.59
N GLU A 63 9.25 -14.06 4.58
CA GLU A 63 9.02 -15.50 4.55
C GLU A 63 8.19 -15.96 5.75
N ARG A 64 7.12 -16.71 5.46
CA ARG A 64 6.15 -17.17 6.46
C ARG A 64 5.64 -16.04 7.35
N SER A 65 5.51 -14.81 6.84
CA SER A 65 4.93 -13.70 7.59
C SER A 65 3.45 -13.50 7.28
N CYS A 66 2.71 -12.99 8.26
CA CYS A 66 1.36 -12.45 8.04
C CYS A 66 1.48 -10.95 7.74
N ILE A 67 1.03 -10.51 6.58
CA ILE A 67 1.05 -9.11 6.17
C ILE A 67 -0.36 -8.54 6.32
N ILE A 68 -0.52 -7.50 7.13
CA ILE A 68 -1.78 -6.79 7.34
C ILE A 68 -1.69 -5.42 6.69
N LEU A 69 -2.48 -5.21 5.64
CA LEU A 69 -2.61 -3.91 4.99
C LEU A 69 -3.94 -3.30 5.38
N ASP A 70 -3.96 -2.46 6.42
CA ASP A 70 -5.13 -1.70 6.80
C ASP A 70 -5.42 -0.58 5.80
N GLU A 71 -6.71 -0.33 5.62
CA GLU A 71 -7.26 0.42 4.49
C GLU A 71 -6.62 0.02 3.15
N ALA A 72 -6.51 -1.29 2.90
CA ALA A 72 -5.82 -1.86 1.74
C ALA A 72 -6.23 -1.25 0.39
N SER A 73 -7.45 -0.72 0.28
CA SER A 73 -7.91 -0.01 -0.92
C SER A 73 -7.02 1.17 -1.33
N ILE A 74 -6.30 1.80 -0.40
CA ILE A 74 -5.36 2.91 -0.68
C ILE A 74 -4.16 2.38 -1.49
N VAL A 75 -3.62 1.23 -1.11
CA VAL A 75 -2.44 0.62 -1.74
C VAL A 75 -2.82 -0.23 -2.96
N MET A 76 -4.04 -0.77 -2.95
CA MET A 76 -4.56 -1.71 -3.96
C MET A 76 -5.79 -1.17 -4.71
N ASP A 77 -5.83 0.14 -4.98
CA ASP A 77 -6.88 0.72 -5.82
C ASP A 77 -6.82 0.10 -7.23
N SER A 78 -7.94 -0.45 -7.68
CA SER A 78 -8.22 -0.94 -9.03
C SER A 78 -7.64 -0.10 -10.19
N ARG A 79 -7.48 1.23 -10.00
CA ARG A 79 -6.94 2.14 -11.01
C ARG A 79 -5.41 2.02 -11.17
N TRP A 80 -4.72 1.64 -10.11
CA TRP A 80 -3.26 1.43 -10.04
C TRP A 80 -2.89 -0.05 -9.78
N SER A 81 -3.90 -0.89 -9.54
CA SER A 81 -3.77 -2.26 -9.04
C SER A 81 -2.98 -3.18 -9.96
N SER A 82 -2.92 -2.88 -11.25
CA SER A 82 -2.22 -3.75 -12.18
C SER A 82 -0.70 -3.79 -11.93
N VAL A 83 -0.11 -2.79 -11.26
CA VAL A 83 1.31 -2.77 -10.88
C VAL A 83 1.48 -3.30 -9.45
N CYS A 84 0.72 -2.79 -8.49
CA CYS A 84 0.83 -3.17 -7.10
C CYS A 84 0.42 -4.64 -6.87
N PHE A 85 -0.71 -5.08 -7.43
CA PHE A 85 -1.22 -6.43 -7.17
C PHE A 85 -0.38 -7.53 -7.82
N ASP A 86 0.17 -7.29 -9.01
CA ASP A 86 1.05 -8.28 -9.64
C ASP A 86 2.32 -8.48 -8.81
N LEU A 87 2.83 -7.42 -8.17
CA LEU A 87 3.98 -7.50 -7.26
C LEU A 87 3.63 -8.14 -5.91
N TYR A 88 2.52 -7.81 -5.28
CA TYR A 88 2.17 -8.46 -4.00
C TYR A 88 1.70 -9.91 -4.22
N GLY A 89 0.79 -10.11 -5.18
CA GLY A 89 0.12 -11.37 -5.50
C GLY A 89 1.05 -12.47 -6.03
N SER A 90 2.01 -12.13 -6.89
CA SER A 90 2.89 -13.13 -7.52
C SER A 90 3.85 -13.78 -6.52
N PHE A 91 4.21 -13.06 -5.48
CA PHE A 91 5.21 -13.51 -4.51
C PHE A 91 4.59 -14.20 -3.30
N VAL A 92 3.30 -13.96 -2.98
CA VAL A 92 2.60 -14.59 -1.83
C VAL A 92 2.87 -16.09 -1.72
N ARG A 93 2.79 -16.81 -2.85
CA ARG A 93 2.99 -18.27 -2.89
C ARG A 93 4.46 -18.66 -2.71
N LYS A 94 5.41 -17.85 -3.18
CA LYS A 94 6.84 -18.15 -3.17
C LYS A 94 7.41 -18.13 -1.76
N TYR A 95 7.10 -17.09 -0.98
CA TYR A 95 7.59 -16.95 0.39
C TYR A 95 6.60 -17.42 1.46
N LYS A 96 5.47 -18.03 1.05
CA LYS A 96 4.45 -18.62 1.94
C LYS A 96 3.88 -17.60 2.94
N GLY A 97 3.83 -16.33 2.58
CA GLY A 97 3.19 -15.30 3.39
C GLY A 97 1.66 -15.43 3.37
N VAL A 98 0.98 -14.80 4.32
CA VAL A 98 -0.48 -14.67 4.35
C VAL A 98 -0.82 -13.19 4.33
N TYR A 99 -1.64 -12.74 3.39
CA TYR A 99 -2.09 -11.36 3.34
C TYR A 99 -3.50 -11.20 3.87
N LEU A 100 -3.68 -10.20 4.73
CA LEU A 100 -4.96 -9.75 5.26
C LEU A 100 -5.20 -8.31 4.79
N TYR A 101 -6.34 -8.08 4.15
CA TYR A 101 -6.73 -6.79 3.59
C TYR A 101 -8.01 -6.25 4.26
N PRO A 102 -7.94 -5.78 5.51
CA PRO A 102 -9.04 -5.01 6.08
C PRO A 102 -9.20 -3.68 5.32
N SER A 103 -10.42 -3.42 4.83
CA SER A 103 -10.72 -2.18 4.11
C SER A 103 -12.21 -1.93 4.08
N VAL A 104 -12.63 -0.66 4.20
CA VAL A 104 -14.03 -0.26 4.01
C VAL A 104 -14.38 -0.27 2.53
N HIS A 105 -13.47 0.23 1.70
CA HIS A 105 -13.64 0.27 0.26
C HIS A 105 -13.25 -1.06 -0.39
N GLN A 106 -13.77 -1.31 -1.58
CA GLN A 106 -13.46 -2.54 -2.31
C GLN A 106 -11.98 -2.59 -2.69
N VAL A 107 -11.30 -3.62 -2.19
CA VAL A 107 -9.95 -3.99 -2.62
C VAL A 107 -10.04 -4.59 -4.04
N ASP A 108 -8.96 -4.55 -4.81
CA ASP A 108 -8.91 -5.19 -6.13
C ASP A 108 -9.41 -6.65 -6.07
N LYS A 109 -10.21 -7.05 -7.06
CA LYS A 109 -10.82 -8.39 -7.13
C LYS A 109 -9.82 -9.55 -7.03
N ARG A 110 -8.57 -9.33 -7.44
CA ARG A 110 -7.52 -10.35 -7.39
C ARG A 110 -7.02 -10.60 -5.96
N ALA A 111 -7.17 -9.62 -5.06
CA ALA A 111 -6.85 -9.76 -3.63
C ALA A 111 -7.96 -10.48 -2.86
N ARG A 112 -9.18 -10.51 -3.42
CA ARG A 112 -10.41 -10.97 -2.79
C ARG A 112 -10.71 -12.45 -3.05
N ASN A 113 -9.67 -13.28 -3.06
CA ASN A 113 -9.82 -14.73 -3.26
C ASN A 113 -10.53 -15.42 -2.09
N LEU A 114 -10.39 -14.86 -0.88
CA LEU A 114 -11.14 -15.21 0.31
C LEU A 114 -11.67 -13.91 0.92
N GLU A 115 -12.98 -13.82 1.14
CA GLU A 115 -13.62 -12.68 1.78
C GLU A 115 -14.17 -13.12 3.15
N VAL A 116 -13.97 -12.27 4.16
CA VAL A 116 -14.45 -12.46 5.53
C VAL A 116 -15.23 -11.22 5.93
N MET A 117 -16.42 -11.42 6.48
CA MET A 117 -17.26 -10.33 6.99
C MET A 117 -17.85 -10.69 8.33
N ARG A 118 -17.90 -9.70 9.24
CA ARG A 118 -18.60 -9.84 10.51
C ARG A 118 -20.11 -9.76 10.27
N LEU A 119 -20.85 -10.76 10.73
CA LEU A 119 -22.31 -10.81 10.62
C LEU A 119 -22.99 -10.16 11.82
N VAL A 120 -22.64 -10.59 13.04
CA VAL A 120 -23.32 -10.17 14.26
C VAL A 120 -22.37 -10.17 15.45
N ASP A 121 -22.67 -9.31 16.41
CA ASP A 121 -22.05 -9.26 17.73
C ASP A 121 -23.03 -9.84 18.76
N ILE A 122 -22.62 -10.89 19.46
CA ILE A 122 -23.37 -11.55 20.51
C ILE A 122 -22.76 -11.11 21.84
N ASP A 123 -23.48 -10.23 22.55
CA ASP A 123 -23.04 -9.64 23.82
C ASP A 123 -24.02 -9.93 24.98
N THR A 124 -24.73 -11.06 24.90
CA THR A 124 -25.72 -11.45 25.92
C THR A 124 -25.06 -11.83 27.25
N ILE A 125 -23.82 -12.32 27.21
CA ILE A 125 -23.04 -12.72 28.38
C ILE A 125 -21.81 -11.79 28.46
N PRO A 126 -21.70 -10.91 29.47
CA PRO A 126 -20.69 -9.84 29.50
C PRO A 126 -19.23 -10.31 29.38
N PHE A 127 -18.92 -11.50 29.92
CA PHE A 127 -17.57 -12.07 29.86
C PHE A 127 -17.31 -12.94 28.61
N LEU A 128 -18.33 -13.15 27.78
CA LEU A 128 -18.26 -14.01 26.59
C LEU A 128 -18.79 -13.28 25.34
N ARG A 129 -18.44 -11.99 25.20
CA ARG A 129 -18.67 -11.26 23.95
C ARG A 129 -18.11 -12.06 22.77
N THR A 130 -18.93 -12.27 21.75
CA THR A 130 -18.64 -13.18 20.65
C THR A 130 -19.01 -12.55 19.33
N TRP A 131 -18.07 -12.46 18.40
CA TRP A 131 -18.33 -12.01 17.04
C TRP A 131 -18.50 -13.20 16.11
N VAL A 132 -19.56 -13.18 15.32
CA VAL A 132 -19.82 -14.19 14.28
C VAL A 132 -19.33 -13.66 12.96
N TYR A 133 -18.51 -14.44 12.27
CA TYR A 133 -17.99 -14.13 10.95
C TYR A 133 -18.51 -15.12 9.92
N ARG A 134 -18.78 -14.63 8.72
CA ARG A 134 -18.98 -15.43 7.51
C ARG A 134 -17.77 -15.28 6.62
N TRP A 135 -17.36 -16.37 5.99
CA TRP A 135 -16.33 -16.36 4.97
C TRP A 135 -16.83 -17.02 3.68
N GLU A 136 -16.29 -16.55 2.56
CA GLU A 136 -16.57 -17.06 1.22
C GLU A 136 -15.30 -16.98 0.38
N SER A 137 -15.05 -18.00 -0.42
CA SER A 137 -13.90 -18.08 -1.31
C SER A 137 -14.34 -18.00 -2.77
N THR A 138 -13.43 -17.62 -3.65
CA THR A 138 -13.69 -17.60 -5.10
C THR A 138 -13.95 -18.97 -5.70
N SER A 139 -13.59 -20.07 -5.00
CA SER A 139 -13.95 -21.44 -5.41
C SER A 139 -15.40 -21.81 -5.07
N GLY A 140 -16.12 -20.93 -4.36
CA GLY A 140 -17.49 -21.15 -3.88
C GLY A 140 -17.58 -21.83 -2.51
N ALA A 141 -16.45 -22.20 -1.90
CA ALA A 141 -16.45 -22.67 -0.51
C ALA A 141 -16.82 -21.53 0.44
N LYS A 142 -17.68 -21.82 1.41
CA LYS A 142 -18.19 -20.83 2.36
C LYS A 142 -18.42 -21.45 3.73
N GLY A 143 -18.46 -20.62 4.76
CA GLY A 143 -18.77 -21.06 6.11
C GLY A 143 -18.88 -19.91 7.10
N THR A 144 -19.01 -20.28 8.37
CA THR A 144 -19.07 -19.35 9.49
C THR A 144 -18.13 -19.81 10.59
N PHE A 145 -17.58 -18.85 11.34
CA PHE A 145 -16.79 -19.12 12.54
C PHE A 145 -17.04 -18.03 13.58
N PHE A 146 -16.59 -18.29 14.81
CA PHE A 146 -16.79 -17.38 15.94
C PHE A 146 -15.45 -16.89 16.46
N LEU A 147 -15.36 -15.60 16.75
CA LEU A 147 -14.28 -14.99 17.49
C LEU A 147 -14.78 -14.69 18.91
N LEU A 148 -14.29 -15.45 19.88
CA LEU A 148 -14.58 -15.23 21.29
C LEU A 148 -13.66 -14.18 21.88
N ARG A 149 -14.24 -13.34 22.75
CA ARG A 149 -13.58 -12.26 23.50
C ARG A 149 -12.80 -11.33 22.57
N PRO A 150 -13.45 -10.73 21.55
CA PRO A 150 -12.80 -9.83 20.60
C PRO A 150 -12.12 -8.64 21.30
N GLN A 151 -12.61 -8.24 22.49
CA GLN A 151 -12.04 -7.15 23.27
C GLN A 151 -10.56 -7.37 23.64
N GLU A 152 -10.10 -8.62 23.74
CA GLU A 152 -8.71 -8.94 24.05
C GLU A 152 -7.74 -8.54 22.93
N TYR A 153 -8.25 -8.21 21.74
CA TYR A 153 -7.42 -7.89 20.58
C TYR A 153 -7.20 -6.39 20.37
N PHE A 154 -7.90 -5.51 21.09
CA PHE A 154 -7.74 -4.04 20.95
C PHE A 154 -6.37 -3.55 21.42
N ASP A 155 -5.76 -4.20 22.40
CA ASP A 155 -4.46 -3.79 22.95
C ASP A 155 -3.27 -4.19 22.04
N TYR A 156 -3.54 -4.86 20.92
CA TYR A 156 -2.50 -5.30 19.99
C TYR A 156 -2.19 -4.29 18.89
N TYR A 157 -2.98 -3.23 18.74
CA TYR A 157 -2.77 -2.24 17.69
C TYR A 157 -3.27 -0.85 18.06
N ASP A 158 -2.67 0.16 17.44
CA ASP A 158 -3.14 1.54 17.55
C ASP A 158 -4.35 1.73 16.63
N HIS A 159 -5.51 1.97 17.23
CA HIS A 159 -6.78 2.15 16.51
C HIS A 159 -7.00 3.56 16.00
N GLU A 160 -6.16 4.52 16.39
CA GLU A 160 -6.19 5.91 15.92
C GLU A 160 -5.18 6.14 14.78
N PHE A 161 -4.27 5.19 14.57
CA PHE A 161 -3.28 5.26 13.49
C PHE A 161 -3.95 5.21 12.11
N VAL A 162 -3.65 6.20 11.26
CA VAL A 162 -4.14 6.26 9.89
C VAL A 162 -3.05 5.72 8.94
N PRO A 163 -3.26 4.57 8.29
CA PRO A 163 -2.29 4.02 7.34
C PRO A 163 -2.13 4.91 6.11
N THR A 164 -0.88 5.18 5.73
CA THR A 164 -0.54 5.99 4.54
C THR A 164 0.39 5.28 3.54
N SER A 165 0.93 4.12 3.92
CA SER A 165 1.85 3.33 3.11
C SER A 165 1.50 1.84 3.15
N ASP A 166 2.36 1.00 2.57
CA ASP A 166 2.28 -0.46 2.57
C ASP A 166 3.09 -1.10 3.71
N GLY A 167 3.57 -0.29 4.68
CA GLY A 167 4.35 -0.78 5.82
C GLY A 167 5.73 -1.32 5.45
N GLY A 168 6.31 -0.88 4.33
CA GLY A 168 7.63 -1.34 3.88
C GLY A 168 7.63 -2.70 3.18
N THR A 169 6.44 -3.24 2.89
CA THR A 169 6.30 -4.55 2.23
C THR A 169 6.97 -4.56 0.86
N LEU A 170 6.79 -3.52 0.05
CA LEU A 170 7.40 -3.37 -1.26
C LEU A 170 8.92 -3.26 -1.17
N GLU A 171 9.44 -2.49 -0.21
CA GLU A 171 10.88 -2.37 0.02
C GLU A 171 11.50 -3.73 0.37
N ALA A 172 10.86 -4.48 1.26
CA ALA A 172 11.29 -5.83 1.61
C ALA A 172 11.22 -6.78 0.40
N LEU A 173 10.18 -6.69 -0.45
CA LEU A 173 10.11 -7.46 -1.69
C LEU A 173 11.22 -7.10 -2.68
N CYS A 174 11.53 -5.81 -2.86
CA CYS A 174 12.64 -5.33 -3.68
C CYS A 174 13.98 -5.85 -3.18
N SER A 175 14.17 -5.92 -1.86
CA SER A 175 15.38 -6.45 -1.24
C SER A 175 15.53 -7.97 -1.45
N MET A 176 14.44 -8.72 -1.32
CA MET A 176 14.45 -10.18 -1.48
C MET A 176 14.54 -10.65 -2.93
N TYR A 177 13.91 -9.92 -3.86
CA TYR A 177 13.79 -10.31 -5.27
C TYR A 177 14.07 -9.15 -6.24
N PRO A 178 15.25 -8.51 -6.17
CA PRO A 178 15.54 -7.29 -6.92
C PRO A 178 15.39 -7.48 -8.42
N GLU A 179 15.92 -8.57 -8.98
CA GLU A 179 15.87 -8.85 -10.42
C GLU A 179 14.44 -9.07 -10.92
N THR A 180 13.64 -9.88 -10.20
CA THR A 180 12.25 -10.17 -10.60
C THR A 180 11.37 -8.94 -10.47
N VAL A 181 11.54 -8.15 -9.41
CA VAL A 181 10.80 -6.90 -9.24
C VAL A 181 11.17 -5.91 -10.34
N ASN A 182 12.46 -5.76 -10.66
CA ASN A 182 12.92 -4.91 -11.76
C ASN A 182 12.35 -5.37 -13.11
N GLU A 183 12.38 -6.67 -13.42
CA GLU A 183 11.80 -7.20 -14.66
C GLU A 183 10.29 -6.91 -14.77
N ILE A 184 9.55 -7.05 -13.67
CA ILE A 184 8.13 -6.71 -13.62
C ILE A 184 7.93 -5.20 -13.88
N LEU A 185 8.75 -4.35 -13.26
CA LEU A 185 8.68 -2.89 -13.45
C LEU A 185 9.08 -2.47 -14.87
N GLU A 186 10.14 -3.06 -15.44
CA GLU A 186 10.65 -2.79 -16.80
C GLU A 186 9.68 -3.26 -17.88
N SER A 187 9.13 -4.46 -17.76
CA SER A 187 8.12 -4.98 -18.70
C SER A 187 6.86 -4.11 -18.74
N ARG A 188 6.62 -3.33 -17.67
CA ARG A 188 5.48 -2.42 -17.52
C ARG A 188 5.79 -1.00 -17.99
N SER A 189 6.96 -0.46 -17.65
CA SER A 189 7.42 0.84 -18.15
C SER A 189 7.58 0.79 -19.67
N GLY A 190 8.11 -0.28 -20.23
CA GLY A 190 8.18 -0.52 -21.68
C GLY A 190 6.81 -0.56 -22.36
N LYS A 191 5.81 -1.26 -21.77
CA LYS A 191 4.42 -1.28 -22.29
C LYS A 191 3.72 0.08 -22.19
N ARG A 192 4.00 0.85 -21.14
CA ARG A 192 3.45 2.21 -20.97
C ARG A 192 4.08 3.16 -22.00
N LEU A 193 5.39 3.08 -22.20
CA LEU A 193 6.12 3.83 -23.21
C LEU A 193 5.64 3.48 -24.62
N GLN A 194 5.45 2.20 -24.95
CA GLN A 194 4.92 1.75 -26.24
C GLN A 194 3.51 2.31 -26.54
N ARG A 195 2.62 2.36 -25.53
CA ARG A 195 1.30 2.99 -25.67
C ARG A 195 1.37 4.50 -25.86
N LEU A 196 2.28 5.18 -25.15
CA LEU A 196 2.52 6.62 -25.30
C LEU A 196 3.15 6.96 -26.64
N MET A 197 3.98 6.07 -27.18
CA MET A 197 4.63 6.21 -28.48
C MET A 197 3.76 5.73 -29.66
N GLY A 198 2.51 5.33 -29.40
CA GLY A 198 1.55 4.97 -30.46
C GLY A 198 1.89 3.69 -31.22
N TYR A 199 2.72 2.80 -30.66
CA TYR A 199 2.97 1.49 -31.25
C TYR A 199 1.78 0.57 -30.94
N ASP A 200 0.76 0.67 -31.78
CA ASP A 200 -0.48 -0.09 -31.71
C ASP A 200 -0.21 -1.57 -32.07
N THR A 201 0.00 -2.43 -31.06
CA THR A 201 0.07 -3.88 -31.28
C THR A 201 -1.36 -4.41 -31.38
N GLY A 202 -1.79 -4.58 -32.63
CA GLY A 202 -3.15 -4.86 -33.08
C GLY A 202 -4.03 -5.83 -32.27
N SER A 203 -5.32 -5.50 -32.35
CA SER A 203 -6.53 -6.31 -32.14
C SER A 203 -7.18 -6.31 -30.75
N ARG A 204 -8.19 -5.44 -30.61
CA ARG A 204 -9.60 -5.89 -30.54
C ARG A 204 -10.55 -4.73 -30.83
N SER A 205 -11.34 -4.94 -31.87
CA SER A 205 -12.49 -4.15 -32.30
C SER A 205 -13.46 -3.89 -31.15
N GLY A 206 -13.83 -2.63 -30.92
CA GLY A 206 -14.91 -2.30 -30.00
C GLY A 206 -14.99 -0.82 -29.59
N GLY A 207 -15.42 0.04 -30.52
CA GLY A 207 -16.12 1.29 -30.20
C GLY A 207 -15.32 2.38 -29.48
N SER A 208 -14.32 2.97 -30.13
CA SER A 208 -13.71 4.22 -29.67
C SER A 208 -14.43 5.42 -30.29
N ARG A 209 -15.11 6.19 -29.43
CA ARG A 209 -15.41 7.62 -29.69
C ARG A 209 -14.08 8.31 -29.99
N SER A 210 -13.99 8.93 -31.17
CA SER A 210 -12.86 9.73 -31.59
C SER A 210 -12.60 10.84 -30.57
N VAL A 211 -11.48 10.76 -29.85
CA VAL A 211 -10.93 11.92 -29.14
C VAL A 211 -10.33 12.80 -30.21
N SER A 212 -10.95 13.96 -30.42
CA SER A 212 -10.57 14.99 -31.37
C SER A 212 -9.09 15.36 -31.23
N GLY A 213 -8.37 15.40 -32.36
CA GLY A 213 -6.97 15.84 -32.45
C GLY A 213 -6.69 17.26 -31.94
N SER A 214 -7.72 18.03 -31.60
CA SER A 214 -7.62 19.34 -30.96
C SER A 214 -7.10 19.31 -29.52
N VAL A 215 -7.18 18.16 -28.82
CA VAL A 215 -6.68 18.04 -27.43
C VAL A 215 -5.17 17.84 -27.40
N VAL A 216 -4.62 17.16 -28.40
CA VAL A 216 -3.18 16.87 -28.49
C VAL A 216 -2.40 18.13 -28.87
N SER A 217 -2.92 18.95 -29.78
CA SER A 217 -2.29 20.25 -30.11
C SER A 217 -2.27 21.20 -28.91
N GLY A 218 -3.37 21.27 -28.14
CA GLY A 218 -3.45 22.11 -26.95
C GLY A 218 -2.56 21.65 -25.79
N LEU A 219 -2.20 20.37 -25.72
CA LEU A 219 -1.23 19.86 -24.75
C LEU A 219 0.20 20.20 -25.17
N SER A 220 0.54 20.12 -26.46
CA SER A 220 1.86 20.50 -26.98
C SER A 220 2.16 21.98 -26.71
N GLU A 221 1.21 22.88 -26.98
CA GLU A 221 1.35 24.31 -26.69
C GLU A 221 1.51 24.62 -25.19
N ARG A 222 0.89 23.81 -24.31
CA ARG A 222 1.02 23.97 -22.86
C ARG A 222 2.37 23.50 -22.34
N VAL A 223 2.93 22.44 -22.92
CA VAL A 223 4.27 21.95 -22.57
C VAL A 223 5.33 22.97 -22.98
N GLU A 224 5.28 23.49 -24.21
CA GLU A 224 6.22 24.52 -24.67
C GLU A 224 6.16 25.79 -23.81
N ARG A 225 4.96 26.21 -23.40
CA ARG A 225 4.79 27.37 -22.50
C ARG A 225 5.40 27.14 -21.13
N LEU A 226 5.21 25.96 -20.55
CA LEU A 226 5.77 25.61 -19.24
C LEU A 226 7.29 25.49 -19.28
N GLU A 227 7.87 24.98 -20.36
CA GLU A 227 9.33 24.92 -20.54
C GLU A 227 9.93 26.33 -20.63
N ALA A 228 9.28 27.25 -21.34
CA ALA A 228 9.71 28.65 -21.40
C ALA A 228 9.61 29.37 -20.05
N GLU A 229 8.55 29.11 -19.27
CA GLU A 229 8.41 29.66 -17.91
C GLU A 229 9.49 29.12 -16.96
N LEU A 230 9.81 27.83 -17.07
CA LEU A 230 10.83 27.19 -16.24
C LEU A 230 12.24 27.74 -16.54
N GLU A 231 12.53 28.04 -17.80
CA GLU A 231 13.80 28.67 -18.18
C GLU A 231 13.90 30.11 -17.68
N ASN A 232 12.81 30.89 -17.73
CA ASN A 232 12.77 32.23 -17.12
C ASN A 232 13.02 32.19 -15.61
N VAL A 233 12.46 31.20 -14.91
CA VAL A 233 12.70 31.01 -13.47
C VAL A 233 14.16 30.65 -13.20
N ARG A 234 14.77 29.77 -14.01
CA ARG A 234 16.20 29.46 -13.89
C ARG A 234 17.07 30.69 -14.06
N MET A 235 16.79 31.53 -15.05
CA MET A 235 17.52 32.78 -15.27
C MET A 235 17.39 33.76 -14.11
N MET A 236 16.20 33.86 -13.50
CA MET A 236 16.00 34.68 -12.29
C MET A 236 16.80 34.15 -11.10
N VAL A 237 16.85 32.83 -10.90
CA VAL A 237 17.62 32.21 -9.81
C VAL A 237 19.11 32.45 -10.01
N TYR A 238 19.65 32.27 -11.23
CA TYR A 238 21.05 32.56 -11.50
C TYR A 238 21.43 34.03 -11.29
N GLY A 239 20.53 34.97 -11.62
CA GLY A 239 20.72 36.39 -11.33
C GLY A 239 20.73 36.69 -9.84
N LEU A 240 19.87 36.02 -9.06
CA LEU A 240 19.83 36.19 -7.59
C LEU A 240 21.07 35.60 -6.92
N THR A 241 21.55 34.42 -7.34
CA THR A 241 22.76 33.82 -6.77
C THR A 241 24.01 34.66 -7.07
N GLY A 242 24.13 35.24 -8.27
CA GLY A 242 25.24 36.14 -8.59
C GLY A 242 25.21 37.46 -7.78
N ASN A 243 24.03 37.97 -7.45
CA ASN A 243 23.89 39.14 -6.59
C ASN A 243 24.24 38.82 -5.13
N ILE A 244 23.92 37.62 -4.64
CA ILE A 244 24.26 37.21 -3.27
C ILE A 244 25.79 37.05 -3.11
N GLU A 245 26.47 36.47 -4.09
CA GLU A 245 27.93 36.32 -4.07
C GLU A 245 28.66 37.68 -4.09
N SER A 246 28.20 38.63 -4.92
CA SER A 246 28.78 39.97 -4.96
C SER A 246 28.52 40.78 -3.68
N THR A 247 27.37 40.59 -3.03
CA THR A 247 27.06 41.24 -1.74
C THR A 247 27.88 40.64 -0.59
N SER A 248 28.13 39.32 -0.61
CA SER A 248 28.95 38.63 0.40
C SER A 248 30.43 39.06 0.35
N ASN A 249 30.98 39.27 -0.85
CA ASN A 249 32.35 39.75 -1.04
C ASN A 249 32.51 41.22 -0.58
N GLY A 250 31.48 42.06 -0.75
CA GLY A 250 31.47 43.44 -0.24
C GLY A 250 31.38 43.52 1.30
N ALA A 251 30.63 42.64 1.94
CA ALA A 251 30.50 42.59 3.40
C ALA A 251 31.81 42.15 4.09
N SER A 252 32.54 41.19 3.50
CA SER A 252 33.82 40.71 4.04
C SER A 252 34.94 41.77 4.01
N GLN A 253 34.91 42.71 3.05
CA GLN A 253 35.85 43.85 3.03
C GLN A 253 35.48 44.93 4.06
N GLY A 254 34.20 45.11 4.39
CA GLY A 254 33.75 46.08 5.39
C GLY A 254 34.05 45.69 6.85
N GLU A 255 34.00 44.39 7.17
CA GLU A 255 34.37 43.90 8.51
C GLU A 255 35.87 43.96 8.78
N ALA A 256 36.71 43.77 7.76
CA ALA A 256 38.17 43.89 7.89
C ALA A 256 38.59 45.33 8.27
N THR A 257 37.96 46.36 7.71
CA THR A 257 38.27 47.77 8.03
C THR A 257 37.72 48.22 9.38
N ALA A 258 36.65 47.59 9.88
CA ALA A 258 36.07 47.92 11.19
C ALA A 258 36.94 47.40 12.36
N ILE A 259 37.61 46.26 12.18
CA ILE A 259 38.48 45.67 13.21
C ILE A 259 39.80 46.45 13.38
N GLU A 260 40.33 47.08 12.33
CA GLU A 260 41.53 47.93 12.43
C GLU A 260 41.29 49.26 13.15
N ARG A 261 40.08 49.84 13.06
CA ARG A 261 39.72 51.09 13.76
C ARG A 261 39.51 50.95 15.26
N TRP A 262 39.35 49.73 15.78
CA TRP A 262 39.17 49.46 17.21
C TRP A 262 40.49 49.18 17.95
N ARG A 263 41.62 49.13 17.23
CA ARG A 263 42.96 48.83 17.77
C ARG A 263 43.93 50.04 17.79
N ALA A 264 43.44 51.23 17.44
CA ALA A 264 44.16 52.50 17.56
C ALA A 264 43.48 53.38 18.63
#